data_AF-A0A846SUV1-F1
#
_entry.id   AF-A0A846SUV1-F1
#
_cell.length_a   1.000
_cell.length_b   1.000
_cell.length_c   1.000
_cell.angle_alpha   90.00
_cell.angle_beta   90.00
_cell.angle_gamma   90.00
#
_symmetry.space_group_name_H-M   'P 1'
#
loop_
_entity.id
_entity.type
_entity.pdbx_description
1 polymer ?
#
loop_
_entity_poly.entity_id
_entity_poly.type
_entity_poly.pdbx_seq_one_letter_code
_entity_poly.pdbx_strand_id
1 'polypeptide(L)'
;MRERDAMKESDIVGRVPREMRTPITDAFSALCVAWEFWIEMSSHLMADNPNQDYGENADPETFFLNNFFKSAWDDPATNGDKLVDEIRLSADEIGLPLDGEYASNNIAHFALIQVMIAAVAYAVQVMKAEKNDKHNEAWTFAADAKYWAGILQAAWAAKMDRENPAAELAKKRHAEHYAMIEDAVQYWRDNIDKNLSASKAANELIRVVPLSHKKLAEVIAAEKKKRS
;
A
#
# COMPACT_ATOMS: atom_id res chain seq x y z
N MET A 1 -16.98 -26.98 -26.92
CA MET A 1 -16.70 -27.47 -25.56
C MET A 1 -15.19 -27.42 -25.37
N ARG A 2 -14.72 -26.81 -24.28
CA ARG A 2 -13.30 -26.46 -23.94
C ARG A 2 -12.78 -25.23 -24.71
N GLU A 3 -12.24 -24.17 -24.13
CA GLU A 3 -11.84 -23.79 -22.78
C GLU A 3 -12.22 -22.30 -22.57
N ARG A 4 -13.15 -22.03 -21.67
CA ARG A 4 -13.20 -20.77 -20.92
C ARG A 4 -12.98 -21.23 -19.48
N ASP A 5 -11.85 -20.85 -18.91
CA ASP A 5 -11.59 -20.69 -17.46
C ASP A 5 -10.08 -20.61 -17.24
N ALA A 6 -9.49 -19.49 -17.68
CA ALA A 6 -8.31 -18.94 -17.04
C ALA A 6 -8.80 -17.76 -16.21
N MET A 7 -9.37 -18.07 -15.05
CA MET A 7 -9.71 -17.10 -14.02
C MET A 7 -8.40 -16.42 -13.62
N LYS A 8 -8.33 -15.10 -13.80
CA LYS A 8 -7.16 -14.30 -13.48
C LYS A 8 -6.88 -14.45 -11.98
N GLU A 9 -5.66 -14.83 -11.62
CA GLU A 9 -5.12 -14.86 -10.24
C GLU A 9 -5.08 -13.48 -9.54
N SER A 10 -5.76 -12.47 -10.07
CA SER A 10 -5.93 -11.15 -9.44
C SER A 10 -7.14 -11.06 -8.50
N ASP A 11 -7.84 -12.16 -8.22
CA ASP A 11 -8.88 -12.25 -7.17
C ASP A 11 -8.25 -12.36 -5.76
N ILE A 12 -7.23 -11.54 -5.49
CA ILE A 12 -6.61 -11.45 -4.17
C ILE A 12 -7.63 -10.73 -3.29
N VAL A 13 -8.20 -11.48 -2.35
CA VAL A 13 -9.40 -11.22 -1.53
C VAL A 13 -10.72 -11.59 -2.20
N GLY A 14 -10.98 -12.90 -2.27
CA GLY A 14 -12.32 -13.43 -2.52
C GLY A 14 -13.36 -12.74 -1.62
N ARG A 15 -14.42 -12.20 -2.23
CA ARG A 15 -15.48 -11.50 -1.49
C ARG A 15 -16.00 -12.40 -0.37
N VAL A 16 -15.95 -11.91 0.86
CA VAL A 16 -16.52 -12.60 2.02
C VAL A 16 -17.99 -12.93 1.71
N PRO A 17 -18.40 -14.23 1.80
CA PRO A 17 -19.78 -14.64 1.59
C PRO A 17 -20.73 -13.80 2.45
N ARG A 18 -21.93 -13.49 1.93
CA ARG A 18 -22.84 -12.52 2.58
C ARG A 18 -23.20 -12.95 4.01
N GLU A 19 -23.37 -14.25 4.21
CA GLU A 19 -23.66 -14.91 5.47
C GLU A 19 -22.51 -14.85 6.49
N MET A 20 -21.28 -14.58 6.05
CA MET A 20 -20.11 -14.42 6.90
C MET A 20 -19.75 -12.94 7.14
N ARG A 21 -20.53 -12.01 6.59
CA ARG A 21 -20.27 -10.58 6.76
C ARG A 21 -20.62 -10.14 8.17
N THR A 22 -19.64 -9.51 8.79
CA THR A 22 -19.74 -8.77 10.05
C THR A 22 -19.24 -7.34 9.82
N PRO A 23 -19.54 -6.40 10.73
CA PRO A 23 -18.96 -5.07 10.67
C PRO A 23 -17.44 -5.11 10.56
N ILE A 24 -16.78 -6.00 11.32
CA ILE A 24 -15.32 -6.19 11.28
C ILE A 24 -14.84 -6.61 9.89
N THR A 25 -15.50 -7.56 9.23
CA THR A 25 -15.06 -7.99 7.89
C THR A 25 -15.22 -6.90 6.84
N ASP A 26 -16.26 -6.06 6.96
CA ASP A 26 -16.49 -4.95 6.04
C ASP A 26 -15.51 -3.79 6.32
N ALA A 27 -15.25 -3.48 7.59
CA ALA A 27 -14.22 -2.53 8.00
C ALA A 27 -12.82 -2.95 7.56
N PHE A 28 -12.48 -4.24 7.72
CA PHE A 28 -11.20 -4.78 7.28
C PHE A 28 -11.01 -4.64 5.77
N SER A 29 -12.06 -4.95 5.00
CA SER A 29 -12.01 -4.75 3.55
C SER A 29 -11.79 -3.28 3.16
N ALA A 30 -12.42 -2.33 3.86
CA ALA A 30 -12.21 -0.90 3.63
C ALA A 30 -10.77 -0.48 4.00
N LEU A 31 -10.23 -1.03 5.09
CA LEU A 31 -8.85 -0.80 5.51
C LEU A 31 -7.84 -1.35 4.51
N CYS A 32 -8.08 -2.52 3.91
CA CYS A 32 -7.25 -3.06 2.83
C CYS A 32 -7.19 -2.11 1.63
N VAL A 33 -8.33 -1.55 1.21
CA VAL A 33 -8.36 -0.57 0.11
C VAL A 33 -7.54 0.68 0.45
N ALA A 34 -7.67 1.21 1.67
CA ALA A 34 -6.88 2.34 2.13
C ALA A 34 -5.37 2.03 2.16
N TRP A 35 -5.01 0.83 2.62
CA TRP A 35 -3.62 0.38 2.68
C TRP A 35 -3.01 0.20 1.29
N GLU A 36 -3.71 -0.48 0.38
CA GLU A 36 -3.28 -0.67 -1.01
C GLU A 36 -3.05 0.67 -1.72
N PHE A 37 -4.02 1.60 -1.59
CA PHE A 37 -3.88 2.95 -2.11
C PHE A 37 -2.60 3.64 -1.60
N TRP A 38 -2.32 3.57 -0.29
CA TRP A 38 -1.13 4.19 0.29
C TRP A 38 0.16 3.58 -0.24
N ILE A 39 0.25 2.25 -0.27
CA ILE A 39 1.44 1.54 -0.79
C ILE A 39 1.68 1.98 -2.23
N GLU A 40 0.64 1.92 -3.07
CA GLU A 40 0.74 2.23 -4.49
C GLU A 40 1.15 3.70 -4.67
N MET A 41 0.40 4.66 -4.12
CA MET A 41 0.69 6.08 -4.21
C MET A 41 2.11 6.43 -3.73
N SER A 42 2.54 5.88 -2.58
CA SER A 42 3.88 6.10 -2.04
C SER A 42 4.95 5.51 -2.94
N SER A 43 4.70 4.34 -3.52
CA SER A 43 5.59 3.72 -4.50
C SER A 43 5.71 4.57 -5.77
N HIS A 44 4.63 5.21 -6.24
CA HIS A 44 4.73 6.16 -7.35
C HIS A 44 5.63 7.33 -6.99
N LEU A 45 5.38 7.96 -5.83
CA LEU A 45 6.14 9.10 -5.35
C LEU A 45 7.64 8.78 -5.19
N MET A 46 7.95 7.59 -4.67
CA MET A 46 9.31 7.08 -4.51
C MET A 46 10.02 6.83 -5.84
N ALA A 47 9.32 6.21 -6.79
CA ALA A 47 9.86 5.96 -8.12
C ALA A 47 10.10 7.26 -8.91
N ASP A 48 9.26 8.28 -8.71
CA ASP A 48 9.34 9.54 -9.44
C ASP A 48 10.44 10.48 -8.86
N ASN A 49 10.86 10.29 -7.61
CA ASN A 49 11.92 11.10 -6.98
C ASN A 49 13.01 10.24 -6.28
N PRO A 50 13.70 9.35 -7.01
CA PRO A 50 14.55 8.29 -6.42
C PRO A 50 15.76 8.77 -5.60
N ASN A 51 16.10 10.07 -5.68
CA ASN A 51 17.21 10.66 -4.93
C ASN A 51 16.75 11.38 -3.65
N GLN A 52 15.45 11.44 -3.39
CA GLN A 52 14.90 12.04 -2.19
C GLN A 52 15.09 11.09 -1.00
N ASP A 53 15.40 11.64 0.18
CA ASP A 53 15.35 10.89 1.42
C ASP A 53 13.90 10.80 1.90
N TYR A 54 13.35 9.59 1.91
CA TYR A 54 11.98 9.33 2.32
C TYR A 54 11.84 9.04 3.82
N GLY A 55 12.96 8.89 4.54
CA GLY A 55 12.96 8.57 5.98
C GLY A 55 12.06 7.38 6.30
N GLU A 56 11.10 7.56 7.21
CA GLU A 56 10.13 6.54 7.61
C GLU A 56 9.18 6.12 6.48
N ASN A 57 8.99 6.95 5.45
CA ASN A 57 8.15 6.60 4.29
C ASN A 57 8.83 5.60 3.33
N ALA A 58 10.11 5.28 3.53
CA ALA A 58 10.80 4.27 2.73
C ALA A 58 10.22 2.86 2.93
N ASP A 59 9.51 2.64 4.03
CA ASP A 59 8.68 1.46 4.28
C ASP A 59 7.20 1.90 4.38
N PRO A 60 6.46 1.93 3.26
CA PRO A 60 5.10 2.44 3.24
C PRO A 60 4.14 1.59 4.06
N GLU A 61 4.39 0.29 4.22
CA GLU A 61 3.55 -0.61 5.02
C GLU A 61 3.66 -0.28 6.50
N THR A 62 4.90 -0.25 7.02
CA THR A 62 5.15 0.11 8.42
C THR A 62 4.69 1.53 8.71
N PHE A 63 4.89 2.46 7.77
CA PHE A 63 4.40 3.82 7.90
C PHE A 63 2.87 3.85 8.02
N PHE A 64 2.14 3.13 7.16
CA PHE A 64 0.68 3.10 7.21
C PHE A 64 0.16 2.57 8.55
N LEU A 65 0.71 1.43 8.97
CA LEU A 65 0.31 0.77 10.21
C LEU A 65 0.55 1.67 11.42
N ASN A 66 1.71 2.34 11.50
CA ASN A 66 2.07 3.15 12.66
C ASN A 66 1.41 4.54 12.66
N ASN A 67 1.35 5.20 11.51
CA ASN A 67 0.97 6.62 11.44
C ASN A 67 -0.51 6.83 11.12
N PHE A 68 -1.15 5.95 10.36
CA PHE A 68 -2.58 6.08 10.05
C PHE A 68 -3.41 5.16 10.94
N PHE A 69 -3.20 3.84 10.84
CA PHE A 69 -4.03 2.87 11.55
C PHE A 69 -3.84 2.95 13.07
N LYS A 70 -2.61 2.81 13.55
CA LYS A 70 -2.31 2.81 14.99
C LYS A 70 -2.60 4.15 15.64
N SER A 71 -2.28 5.28 15.01
CA SER A 71 -2.66 6.61 15.51
C SER A 71 -4.17 6.75 15.71
N ALA A 72 -4.97 6.35 14.71
CA ALA A 72 -6.43 6.35 14.84
C ALA A 72 -6.91 5.34 15.89
N TRP A 73 -6.29 4.17 15.98
CA TRP A 73 -6.64 3.17 16.99
C TRP A 73 -6.38 3.68 18.41
N ASP A 74 -5.21 4.25 18.66
CA ASP A 74 -4.77 4.72 19.98
C ASP A 74 -5.48 6.02 20.39
N ASP A 75 -5.96 6.83 19.45
CA ASP A 75 -6.71 8.06 19.75
C ASP A 75 -8.18 7.77 20.14
N PRO A 76 -8.59 7.98 21.40
CA PRO A 76 -9.98 7.78 21.82
C PRO A 76 -10.95 8.76 21.14
N ALA A 77 -10.47 9.87 20.58
CA ALA A 77 -11.27 10.89 19.91
C ALA A 77 -11.39 10.69 18.39
N THR A 78 -10.88 9.59 17.83
CA THR A 78 -11.03 9.27 16.41
C THR A 78 -12.50 9.30 15.99
N ASN A 79 -12.79 10.16 15.00
CA ASN A 79 -14.14 10.44 14.55
C ASN A 79 -14.14 10.65 13.03
N GLY A 80 -14.70 9.69 12.29
CA GLY A 80 -14.84 9.76 10.85
C GLY A 80 -15.71 10.93 10.39
N ASP A 81 -16.81 11.24 11.10
CA ASP A 81 -17.70 12.35 10.74
C ASP A 81 -16.97 13.69 10.77
N LYS A 82 -16.17 13.91 11.84
CA LYS A 82 -15.38 15.12 11.98
C LYS A 82 -14.38 15.29 10.83
N LEU A 83 -13.71 14.22 10.44
CA LEU A 83 -12.79 14.24 9.29
C LEU A 83 -13.51 14.53 7.98
N VAL A 84 -14.73 14.01 7.80
CA VAL A 84 -15.57 14.32 6.63
C VAL A 84 -15.96 15.78 6.59
N ASP A 85 -16.31 16.38 7.73
CA ASP A 85 -16.59 17.81 7.80
C ASP A 85 -15.35 18.65 7.48
N GLU A 86 -14.17 18.25 7.97
CA GLU A 86 -12.89 18.88 7.61
C GLU A 86 -12.57 18.75 6.11
N ILE A 87 -12.86 17.60 5.49
CA ILE A 87 -12.74 17.39 4.04
C ILE A 87 -13.68 18.33 3.28
N ARG A 88 -14.93 18.48 3.72
CA ARG A 88 -15.91 19.36 3.07
C ARG A 88 -15.47 20.82 3.15
N LEU A 89 -15.05 21.26 4.34
CA LEU A 89 -14.56 22.63 4.55
C LEU A 89 -13.32 22.91 3.69
N SER A 90 -12.37 21.99 3.65
CA SER A 90 -11.17 22.16 2.82
C SER A 90 -11.47 22.12 1.32
N ALA A 91 -12.44 21.31 0.87
CA ALA A 91 -12.86 21.30 -0.53
C ALA A 91 -13.48 22.65 -0.95
N ASP A 92 -14.33 23.22 -0.09
CA ASP A 92 -14.95 24.53 -0.30
C ASP A 92 -13.91 25.67 -0.30
N GLU A 93 -12.91 25.61 0.60
CA GLU A 93 -11.85 26.62 0.71
C GLU A 93 -10.84 26.57 -0.44
N ILE A 94 -10.48 25.37 -0.89
CA ILE A 94 -9.48 25.16 -1.96
C ILE A 94 -10.13 25.29 -3.35
N GLY A 95 -11.46 25.43 -3.40
CA GLY A 95 -12.21 25.48 -4.66
C GLY A 95 -12.03 24.20 -5.46
N LEU A 96 -11.92 23.05 -4.77
CA LEU A 96 -11.91 21.73 -5.39
C LEU A 96 -13.34 21.44 -5.84
N PRO A 97 -13.66 21.60 -7.12
CA PRO A 97 -15.02 21.37 -7.51
C PRO A 97 -15.20 19.83 -7.52
N LEU A 98 -16.08 19.34 -6.65
CA LEU A 98 -16.46 17.91 -6.62
C LEU A 98 -17.11 17.45 -7.94
N ASP A 99 -17.30 18.37 -8.90
CA ASP A 99 -17.78 18.12 -10.26
C ASP A 99 -16.70 17.58 -11.23
N GLY A 100 -15.44 17.48 -10.79
CA GLY A 100 -14.38 16.79 -11.54
C GLY A 100 -13.58 17.66 -12.52
N GLU A 101 -13.75 18.98 -12.54
CA GLU A 101 -12.87 19.86 -13.32
C GLU A 101 -11.53 20.15 -12.61
N TYR A 102 -10.51 19.40 -13.03
CA TYR A 102 -9.06 19.65 -12.96
C TYR A 102 -8.54 20.62 -11.88
N ALA A 103 -8.42 20.13 -10.65
CA ALA A 103 -7.36 20.60 -9.77
C ALA A 103 -6.01 19.98 -10.18
N SER A 104 -4.92 20.74 -10.06
CA SER A 104 -3.56 20.28 -10.39
C SER A 104 -3.22 18.92 -9.73
N ASN A 105 -2.36 18.12 -10.36
CA ASN A 105 -2.02 16.76 -9.94
C ASN A 105 -1.67 16.60 -8.45
N ASN A 106 -1.12 17.64 -7.80
CA ASN A 106 -0.74 17.64 -6.39
C ASN A 106 -1.93 17.86 -5.43
N ILE A 107 -2.90 18.69 -5.82
CA ILE A 107 -4.10 18.94 -5.00
C ILE A 107 -4.98 17.67 -4.96
N ALA A 108 -4.99 16.90 -6.05
CA ALA A 108 -5.71 15.63 -6.12
C ALA A 108 -5.16 14.57 -5.14
N HIS A 109 -3.84 14.46 -4.95
CA HIS A 109 -3.26 13.48 -4.01
C HIS A 109 -3.61 13.80 -2.56
N PHE A 110 -3.50 15.07 -2.17
CA PHE A 110 -3.83 15.49 -0.82
C PHE A 110 -5.30 15.18 -0.48
N ALA A 111 -6.23 15.48 -1.40
CA ALA A 111 -7.64 15.14 -1.21
C ALA A 111 -7.87 13.63 -1.05
N LEU A 112 -7.21 12.79 -1.87
CA LEU A 112 -7.32 11.34 -1.75
C LEU A 112 -6.73 10.80 -0.43
N ILE A 113 -5.64 11.39 0.06
CA ILE A 113 -5.09 11.05 1.39
C ILE A 113 -6.11 11.36 2.49
N GLN A 114 -6.83 12.49 2.42
CA GLN A 114 -7.87 12.79 3.40
C GLN A 114 -9.04 11.78 3.33
N VAL A 115 -9.47 11.41 2.13
CA VAL A 115 -10.49 10.36 1.93
C VAL A 115 -10.02 9.01 2.50
N MET A 116 -8.76 8.64 2.29
CA MET A 116 -8.15 7.46 2.89
C MET A 116 -8.19 7.52 4.42
N ILE A 117 -7.79 8.65 5.02
CA ILE A 117 -7.80 8.85 6.47
C ILE A 117 -9.23 8.72 7.03
N ALA A 118 -10.25 9.25 6.35
CA ALA A 118 -11.65 9.07 6.74
C ALA A 118 -12.06 7.59 6.73
N ALA A 119 -11.72 6.85 5.67
CA ALA A 119 -12.00 5.41 5.59
C ALA A 119 -11.32 4.62 6.73
N VAL A 120 -10.06 4.94 7.06
CA VAL A 120 -9.33 4.34 8.19
C VAL A 120 -10.00 4.67 9.52
N ALA A 121 -10.41 5.93 9.73
CA ALA A 121 -11.06 6.38 10.96
C ALA A 121 -12.38 5.63 11.19
N TYR A 122 -13.24 5.52 10.18
CA TYR A 122 -14.48 4.75 10.29
C TYR A 122 -14.19 3.27 10.54
N ALA A 123 -13.22 2.65 9.84
CA ALA A 123 -12.85 1.26 10.09
C ALA A 123 -12.39 1.02 11.55
N VAL A 124 -11.64 1.97 12.12
CA VAL A 124 -11.26 1.94 13.54
C VAL A 124 -12.47 2.14 14.46
N GLN A 125 -13.40 3.04 14.13
CA GLN A 125 -14.63 3.22 14.91
C GLN A 125 -15.49 1.95 14.91
N VAL A 126 -15.55 1.19 13.81
CA VAL A 126 -16.18 -0.14 13.78
C VAL A 126 -15.54 -1.07 14.81
N MET A 127 -14.21 -1.19 14.78
CA MET A 127 -13.47 -2.08 15.69
C MET A 127 -13.66 -1.67 17.16
N LYS A 128 -13.70 -0.36 17.44
CA LYS A 128 -13.96 0.18 18.78
C LYS A 128 -15.42 -0.05 19.22
N ALA A 129 -16.39 0.12 18.32
CA ALA A 129 -17.80 -0.12 18.62
C ALA A 129 -18.05 -1.61 18.92
N GLU A 130 -17.51 -2.52 18.12
CA GLU A 130 -17.59 -3.98 18.34
C GLU A 130 -16.93 -4.38 19.67
N LYS A 131 -15.75 -3.82 19.99
CA LYS A 131 -15.08 -4.07 21.29
C LYS A 131 -15.91 -3.64 22.50
N ASN A 132 -16.84 -2.70 22.32
CA ASN A 132 -17.72 -2.18 23.36
C ASN A 132 -19.17 -2.71 23.24
N ASP A 133 -19.38 -3.82 22.54
CA ASP A 133 -20.68 -4.48 22.33
C ASP A 133 -21.75 -3.57 21.66
N LYS A 134 -21.32 -2.55 20.92
CA LYS A 134 -22.20 -1.61 20.21
C LYS A 134 -22.44 -2.01 18.75
N HIS A 135 -23.01 -3.20 18.56
CA HIS A 135 -23.09 -3.83 17.24
C HIS A 135 -23.82 -3.01 16.16
N ASN A 136 -24.93 -2.33 16.51
CA ASN A 136 -25.67 -1.51 15.56
C ASN A 136 -24.86 -0.29 15.10
N GLU A 137 -24.12 0.34 16.02
CA GLU A 137 -23.24 1.47 15.73
C GLU A 137 -22.08 1.03 14.83
N ALA A 138 -21.53 -0.16 15.08
CA ALA A 138 -20.50 -0.76 14.26
C ALA A 138 -20.95 -0.98 12.80
N TRP A 139 -22.20 -1.40 12.55
CA TRP A 139 -22.72 -1.52 11.19
C TRP A 139 -22.83 -0.18 10.46
N THR A 140 -23.25 0.88 11.17
CA THR A 140 -23.28 2.23 10.60
C THR A 140 -21.88 2.64 10.15
N PHE A 141 -20.90 2.57 11.05
CA PHE A 141 -19.51 2.92 10.71
C PHE A 141 -18.91 2.03 9.61
N ALA A 142 -19.31 0.75 9.53
CA ALA A 142 -18.83 -0.16 8.49
C ALA A 142 -19.35 0.24 7.11
N ALA A 143 -20.61 0.70 7.03
CA ALA A 143 -21.17 1.23 5.81
C ALA A 143 -20.45 2.50 5.36
N ASP A 144 -20.13 3.41 6.29
CA ASP A 144 -19.39 4.64 6.00
C ASP A 144 -17.95 4.36 5.57
N ALA A 145 -17.25 3.44 6.25
CA ALA A 145 -15.91 3.00 5.86
C ALA A 145 -15.89 2.47 4.42
N LYS A 146 -16.87 1.62 4.07
CA LYS A 146 -17.03 1.07 2.71
C LYS A 146 -17.34 2.15 1.67
N TYR A 147 -18.18 3.12 2.02
CA TYR A 147 -18.51 4.23 1.14
C TYR A 147 -17.25 5.03 0.78
N TRP A 148 -16.47 5.44 1.78
CA TRP A 148 -15.24 6.21 1.56
C TRP A 148 -14.14 5.40 0.88
N ALA A 149 -13.99 4.11 1.21
CA ALA A 149 -13.09 3.22 0.47
C ALA A 149 -13.51 3.07 -1.01
N GLY A 150 -14.81 3.01 -1.30
CA GLY A 150 -15.32 2.98 -2.67
C GLY A 150 -14.99 4.26 -3.46
N ILE A 151 -15.15 5.44 -2.83
CA ILE A 151 -14.74 6.72 -3.42
C ILE A 151 -13.23 6.73 -3.69
N LEU A 152 -12.43 6.31 -2.71
CA LEU A 152 -10.98 6.26 -2.82
C LEU A 152 -10.56 5.39 -4.01
N GLN A 153 -11.07 4.17 -4.08
CA GLN A 153 -10.74 3.21 -5.13
C GLN A 153 -11.16 3.73 -6.51
N ALA A 154 -12.37 4.28 -6.65
CA ALA A 154 -12.85 4.79 -7.93
C ALA A 154 -12.03 6.00 -8.40
N ALA A 155 -11.73 6.94 -7.51
CA ALA A 155 -10.96 8.13 -7.85
C ALA A 155 -9.49 7.81 -8.14
N TRP A 156 -8.89 6.87 -7.40
CA TRP A 156 -7.54 6.40 -7.67
C TRP A 156 -7.45 5.63 -8.98
N ALA A 157 -8.37 4.71 -9.26
CA ALA A 157 -8.42 3.98 -10.53
C ALA A 157 -8.59 4.95 -11.73
N ALA A 158 -9.48 5.93 -11.63
CA ALA A 158 -9.66 6.95 -12.67
C ALA A 158 -8.42 7.81 -12.90
N LYS A 159 -7.56 7.97 -11.88
CA LYS A 159 -6.27 8.65 -12.00
C LYS A 159 -5.23 7.74 -12.66
N MET A 160 -5.11 6.50 -12.19
CA MET A 160 -4.14 5.52 -12.69
C MET A 160 -4.42 5.08 -14.14
N ASP A 161 -5.69 5.02 -14.57
CA ASP A 161 -6.05 4.79 -15.97
C ASP A 161 -5.58 5.92 -16.91
N ARG A 162 -5.23 7.10 -16.35
CA ARG A 162 -4.58 8.18 -17.10
C ARG A 162 -3.05 8.06 -17.11
N GLU A 163 -2.47 7.21 -16.26
CA GLU A 163 -1.03 6.94 -16.20
C GLU A 163 -0.68 5.62 -16.91
N ASN A 164 0.42 5.62 -17.66
CA ASN A 164 0.73 4.60 -18.67
C ASN A 164 0.97 3.21 -18.02
N PRO A 165 0.21 2.15 -18.38
CA PRO A 165 0.36 0.79 -17.83
C PRO A 165 1.78 0.20 -17.92
N ALA A 166 2.59 0.70 -18.86
CA ALA A 166 3.99 0.32 -18.98
C ALA A 166 4.86 0.82 -17.81
N ALA A 167 4.51 1.96 -17.20
CA ALA A 167 5.18 2.50 -16.03
C ALA A 167 4.88 1.66 -14.79
N GLU A 168 3.64 1.21 -14.62
CA GLU A 168 3.23 0.30 -13.54
C GLU A 168 3.94 -1.05 -13.58
N LEU A 169 4.00 -1.66 -14.78
CA LEU A 169 4.77 -2.88 -15.00
C LEU A 169 6.27 -2.67 -14.72
N ALA A 170 6.82 -1.48 -14.98
CA ALA A 170 8.21 -1.18 -14.64
C ALA A 170 8.42 -1.05 -13.12
N LYS A 171 7.49 -0.40 -12.40
CA LYS A 171 7.55 -0.25 -10.94
C LYS A 171 7.43 -1.61 -10.23
N LYS A 172 6.52 -2.49 -10.67
CA LYS A 172 6.41 -3.87 -10.15
C LYS A 172 7.68 -4.68 -10.38
N ARG A 173 8.29 -4.59 -11.57
CA ARG A 173 9.59 -5.23 -11.86
C ARG A 173 10.72 -4.69 -10.98
N HIS A 174 10.68 -3.41 -10.62
CA HIS A 174 11.67 -2.84 -9.69
C HIS A 174 11.50 -3.38 -8.28
N ALA A 175 10.27 -3.47 -7.75
CA ALA A 175 9.99 -4.05 -6.44
C ALA A 175 10.39 -5.54 -6.37
N GLU A 176 9.99 -6.33 -7.37
CA GLU A 176 10.40 -7.74 -7.52
C GLU A 176 11.92 -7.87 -7.55
N HIS A 177 12.60 -7.00 -8.29
CA HIS A 177 14.06 -7.01 -8.38
C HIS A 177 14.73 -6.64 -7.05
N TYR A 178 14.15 -5.78 -6.21
CA TYR A 178 14.67 -5.48 -4.87
C TYR A 178 14.48 -6.65 -3.91
N ALA A 179 13.32 -7.30 -3.90
CA ALA A 179 13.07 -8.51 -3.13
C ALA A 179 14.07 -9.63 -3.49
N MET A 180 14.32 -9.83 -4.79
CA MET A 180 15.33 -10.80 -5.25
C MET A 180 16.75 -10.46 -4.79
N ILE A 181 17.08 -9.17 -4.69
CA ILE A 181 18.39 -8.73 -4.15
C ILE A 181 18.47 -9.06 -2.66
N GLU A 182 17.41 -8.84 -1.90
CA GLU A 182 17.35 -9.14 -0.48
C GLU A 182 17.48 -10.64 -0.20
N ASP A 183 16.74 -11.47 -0.93
CA ASP A 183 16.84 -12.92 -0.88
C ASP A 183 18.26 -13.41 -1.21
N ALA A 184 18.89 -12.81 -2.23
CA ALA A 184 20.27 -13.13 -2.61
C ALA A 184 21.27 -12.81 -1.49
N VAL A 185 21.11 -11.66 -0.84
CA VAL A 185 21.95 -11.24 0.29
C VAL A 185 21.73 -12.13 1.50
N GLN A 186 20.49 -12.48 1.80
CA GLN A 186 20.15 -13.34 2.92
C GLN A 186 20.71 -14.75 2.71
N TYR A 187 20.49 -15.33 1.54
CA TYR A 187 21.03 -16.65 1.21
C TYR A 187 22.57 -16.68 1.29
N TRP A 188 23.23 -15.62 0.81
CA TRP A 188 24.69 -15.50 0.93
C TRP A 188 25.16 -15.47 2.39
N ARG A 189 24.46 -14.73 3.26
CA ARG A 189 24.81 -14.62 4.69
C ARG A 189 24.73 -15.96 5.42
N ASP A 190 23.76 -16.78 5.03
CA ASP A 190 23.40 -18.02 5.73
C ASP A 190 24.15 -19.25 5.18
N ASN A 191 24.41 -19.29 3.87
CA ASN A 191 24.84 -20.52 3.19
C ASN A 191 26.20 -20.44 2.50
N ILE A 192 26.78 -19.25 2.32
CA ILE A 192 28.02 -19.06 1.54
C ILE A 192 29.15 -18.54 2.45
N ASP A 193 30.35 -19.09 2.28
CA ASP A 193 31.53 -18.62 3.02
C ASP A 193 31.84 -17.14 2.71
N LYS A 194 31.85 -16.33 3.77
CA LYS A 194 32.06 -14.87 3.73
C LYS A 194 33.46 -14.48 3.25
N ASN A 195 34.43 -15.39 3.31
CA ASN A 195 35.79 -15.16 2.83
C ASN A 195 35.92 -15.25 1.31
N LEU A 196 34.91 -15.80 0.61
CA LEU A 196 34.93 -15.88 -0.84
C LEU A 196 34.90 -14.49 -1.49
N SER A 197 35.61 -14.35 -2.61
CA SER A 197 35.50 -13.16 -3.47
C SER A 197 34.06 -12.99 -3.97
N ALA A 198 33.60 -11.75 -4.14
CA ALA A 198 32.23 -11.48 -4.60
C ALA A 198 31.86 -12.19 -5.91
N SER A 199 32.82 -12.33 -6.84
CA SER A 199 32.63 -13.08 -8.09
C SER A 199 32.40 -14.58 -7.86
N LYS A 200 33.16 -15.20 -6.94
CA LYS A 200 32.94 -16.62 -6.57
C LYS A 200 31.62 -16.83 -5.84
N ALA A 201 31.23 -15.91 -4.96
CA ALA A 201 29.92 -15.96 -4.31
C ALA A 201 28.76 -15.80 -5.32
N ALA A 202 28.91 -14.95 -6.32
CA ALA A 202 27.92 -14.77 -7.39
C ALA A 202 27.71 -16.05 -8.24
N ASN A 203 28.75 -16.84 -8.47
CA ASN A 203 28.64 -18.14 -9.15
C ASN A 203 27.79 -19.16 -8.39
N GLU A 204 27.76 -19.09 -7.06
CA GLU A 204 26.88 -19.94 -6.25
C GLU A 204 25.45 -19.39 -6.25
N LEU A 205 25.29 -18.06 -6.13
CA LEU A 205 23.98 -17.40 -6.08
C LEU A 205 23.19 -17.48 -7.39
N ILE A 206 23.84 -17.52 -8.55
CA ILE A 206 23.15 -17.57 -9.85
C ILE A 206 22.29 -18.84 -10.03
N ARG A 207 22.55 -19.88 -9.22
CA ARG A 207 21.75 -21.11 -9.20
C ARG A 207 20.51 -21.03 -8.30
N VAL A 208 20.43 -19.99 -7.48
CA VAL A 208 19.43 -19.82 -6.42
C VAL A 208 18.46 -18.70 -6.75
N VAL A 209 18.97 -17.59 -7.29
CA VAL A 209 18.16 -16.41 -7.65
C VAL A 209 18.34 -16.06 -9.13
N PRO A 210 17.27 -15.67 -9.85
CA PRO A 210 17.31 -15.41 -11.29
C PRO A 210 17.88 -14.00 -11.61
N LEU A 211 19.03 -13.65 -11.02
CA LEU A 211 19.74 -12.40 -11.28
C LEU A 211 21.01 -12.63 -12.09
N SER A 212 21.47 -11.62 -12.84
CA SER A 212 22.71 -11.74 -13.60
C SER A 212 23.94 -11.86 -12.69
N HIS A 213 24.93 -12.64 -13.11
CA HIS A 213 26.20 -12.81 -12.38
C HIS A 213 26.84 -11.46 -12.01
N LYS A 214 26.82 -10.50 -12.94
CA LYS A 214 27.37 -9.15 -12.72
C LYS A 214 26.67 -8.45 -11.55
N LYS A 215 25.33 -8.46 -11.53
CA LYS A 215 24.55 -7.78 -10.50
C LYS A 215 24.72 -8.43 -9.13
N LEU A 216 24.75 -9.76 -9.07
CA LEU A 216 25.03 -10.51 -7.85
C LEU A 216 26.41 -10.16 -7.28
N ALA A 217 27.44 -10.10 -8.13
CA ALA A 217 28.78 -9.72 -7.71
C ALA A 217 28.85 -8.28 -7.16
N GLU A 218 28.15 -7.33 -7.79
CA GLU A 218 28.04 -5.93 -7.32
C GLU A 218 27.37 -5.84 -5.95
N VAL A 219 26.23 -6.52 -5.78
CA VAL A 219 25.46 -6.53 -4.52
C VAL A 219 26.29 -7.11 -3.38
N ILE A 220 26.94 -8.26 -3.59
CA ILE A 220 27.79 -8.87 -2.56
C ILE A 220 29.02 -8.02 -2.25
N ALA A 221 29.64 -7.40 -3.26
CA ALA A 221 30.77 -6.48 -3.03
C ALA A 221 30.35 -5.27 -2.17
N ALA A 222 29.19 -4.68 -2.46
CA ALA A 222 28.64 -3.57 -1.68
C ALA A 222 28.33 -4.00 -0.23
N GLU A 223 27.71 -5.18 -0.05
CA GLU A 223 27.38 -5.71 1.27
C GLU A 223 28.64 -6.05 2.09
N LYS A 224 29.69 -6.61 1.47
CA LYS A 224 30.99 -6.83 2.13
C LYS A 224 31.64 -5.52 2.56
N LYS A 225 31.54 -4.46 1.75
CA LYS A 225 32.06 -3.12 2.08
C LYS A 225 31.32 -2.48 3.25
N LYS A 226 30.02 -2.72 3.42
CA LYS A 226 29.25 -2.24 4.58
C LYS A 226 29.65 -2.92 5.91
N ARG A 227 30.28 -4.10 5.83
CA ARG A 227 30.65 -4.93 6.98
C ARG A 227 32.13 -4.82 7.38
N SER A 228 32.95 -4.10 6.60
CA SER A 228 34.36 -3.79 6.91
C SER A 228 34.49 -2.45 7.60
#